data_AF-A0A7X3IJG4-F1
#
_entry.id   AF-A0A7X3IJG4-F1
#
_cell.length_a   1.000
_cell.length_b   1.000
_cell.length_c   1.000
_cell.angle_alpha   90.00
_cell.angle_beta   90.00
_cell.angle_gamma   90.00
#
_symmetry.space_group_name_H-M   'P 1'
#
loop_
_entity.id
_entity.type
_entity.pdbx_description
1 polymer ?
#
loop_
_entity_poly.entity_id
_entity_poly.type
_entity_poly.pdbx_seq_one_letter_code
_entity_poly.pdbx_strand_id
1 'polypeptide(L)' 'MFENDFERLKYYFEKKWANDLQLKQYVDFKVITQEEYKLITDREYQG' A
#
# COMPACT_ATOMS: atom_id res chain seq x y z
N MET A 1 13.21 9.50 -7.71
CA MET A 1 13.27 8.20 -7.00
C MET A 1 12.39 8.36 -5.77
N PHE A 2 11.67 7.33 -5.31
CA PHE A 2 10.81 7.46 -4.12
C PHE A 2 11.68 7.47 -2.86
N GLU A 3 11.28 8.23 -1.84
CA GLU A 3 12.02 8.37 -0.58
C GLU A 3 11.72 7.23 0.41
N ASN A 4 10.57 6.55 0.26
CA ASN A 4 10.16 5.43 1.09
C ASN A 4 9.17 4.48 0.37
N ASP A 5 8.90 3.33 0.99
CA ASP A 5 8.01 2.31 0.45
C ASP A 5 6.55 2.79 0.36
N PHE A 6 6.09 3.61 1.30
CA PHE A 6 4.74 4.19 1.29
C PHE A 6 4.48 5.04 0.04
N GLU A 7 5.37 5.98 -0.28
CA GLU A 7 5.24 6.83 -1.48
C GLU A 7 5.28 6.02 -2.77
N ARG A 8 6.17 5.02 -2.83
CA ARG A 8 6.26 4.10 -3.98
C ARG A 8 4.95 3.35 -4.18
N LEU A 9 4.41 2.75 -3.13
CA LEU A 9 3.21 1.92 -3.21
C LEU A 9 1.95 2.74 -3.44
N LYS A 10 1.86 3.95 -2.88
CA LYS A 10 0.82 4.93 -3.20
C LYS A 10 0.81 5.23 -4.70
N TYR A 11 1.96 5.58 -5.27
CA TYR A 11 2.09 5.85 -6.70
C TYR A 11 1.72 4.61 -7.54
N TYR A 12 2.16 3.41 -7.16
CA TYR A 12 1.80 2.18 -7.88
C TYR A 12 0.30 1.89 -7.85
N PHE A 13 -0.37 2.17 -6.74
CA PHE A 13 -1.81 2.02 -6.63
C PHE A 13 -2.56 3.03 -7.51
N GLU A 14 -2.16 4.31 -7.48
CA GLU A 14 -2.72 5.37 -8.35
C GLU A 14 -2.56 5.04 -9.84
N LYS A 15 -1.44 4.42 -10.22
CA LYS A 15 -1.17 3.96 -11.60
C LYS A 15 -1.79 2.61 -11.93
N LYS A 16 -2.48 1.95 -10.99
CA LYS A 16 -3.05 0.61 -11.13
C LYS A 16 -2.02 -0.47 -11.43
N TRP A 17 -0.78 -0.26 -11.00
CA TRP A 17 0.32 -1.24 -11.07
C TRP A 17 0.34 -2.16 -9.85
N ALA A 18 -0.13 -1.64 -8.71
CA ALA A 18 -0.46 -2.42 -7.53
C ALA A 18 -1.98 -2.43 -7.34
N ASN A 19 -2.51 -3.56 -6.88
CA ASN A 19 -3.91 -3.69 -6.48
C ASN A 19 -4.04 -3.89 -4.96
N ASP A 20 -5.28 -3.88 -4.49
CA ASP A 20 -5.67 -4.04 -3.08
C ASP A 20 -5.04 -5.30 -2.44
N LEU A 21 -5.12 -6.45 -3.11
CA LEU A 21 -4.55 -7.71 -2.62
C LEU A 21 -3.02 -7.63 -2.47
N GLN A 22 -2.33 -7.03 -3.45
CA GLN A 22 -0.88 -6.83 -3.38
C GLN A 22 -0.50 -5.90 -2.24
N LEU A 23 -1.25 -4.81 -2.02
CA LEU A 23 -1.02 -3.91 -0.89
C LEU A 23 -1.20 -4.63 0.46
N LYS A 24 -2.16 -5.55 0.57
CA LYS A 24 -2.29 -6.37 1.79
C LYS A 24 -1.08 -7.27 2.02
N GLN A 25 -0.54 -7.87 0.97
CA GLN A 25 0.71 -8.63 1.08
C GLN A 25 1.88 -7.75 1.55
N TYR A 26 1.96 -6.50 1.11
CA TYR A 26 2.97 -5.56 1.62
C TYR A 26 2.78 -5.21 3.09
N VAL A 27 1.54 -5.19 3.60
CA VAL A 27 1.27 -5.10 5.04
C VAL A 27 1.77 -6.36 5.77
N ASP A 28 1.45 -7.55 5.25
CA ASP A 28 1.87 -8.82 5.84
C ASP A 28 3.40 -8.98 5.88
N PHE A 29 4.09 -8.47 4.85
CA PHE A 29 5.55 -8.40 4.77
C PHE A 29 6.16 -7.25 5.58
N LYS A 30 5.35 -6.46 6.28
CA LYS A 30 5.76 -5.30 7.09
C LYS A 30 6.51 -4.23 6.30
N VAL A 31 6.21 -4.10 5.01
CA VAL A 31 6.73 -3.05 4.12
C VAL A 31 5.99 -1.73 4.33
N ILE A 32 4.69 -1.83 4.63
CA ILE A 32 3.83 -0.71 5.05
C ILE A 32 2.96 -1.14 6.22
N THR A 33 2.40 -0.20 6.97
CA THR A 33 1.47 -0.47 8.06
C THR A 33 0.02 -0.60 7.58
N GLN A 34 -0.89 -1.04 8.46
CA GLN A 34 -2.33 -1.06 8.19
C GLN A 34 -2.89 0.37 8.01
N GLU A 35 -2.36 1.35 8.74
CA GLU A 35 -2.71 2.76 8.59
C GLU A 35 -2.26 3.30 7.23
N GLU A 36 -1.03 2.97 6.81
CA GLU A 36 -0.51 3.35 5.49
C GLU A 36 -1.32 2.72 4.36
N TYR A 37 -1.72 1.45 4.50
CA TYR A 37 -2.66 0.80 3.58
C TYR A 37 -3.97 1.59 3.44
N LYS A 38 -4.54 2.02 4.57
CA LYS A 38 -5.77 2.83 4.57
C LYS A 38 -5.57 4.17 3.88
N LEU A 39 -4.42 4.81 4.09
CA LEU A 39 -4.08 6.06 3.40
C LEU A 39 -3.86 5.90 1.89
N ILE A 40 -3.43 4.73 1.43
CA ILE A 40 -3.26 4.43 -0.01
C ILE A 40 -4.60 4.10 -0.66
N THR A 41 -5.47 3.35 0.02
CA THR A 41 -6.66 2.73 -0.58
C THR A 41 -7.98 3.40 -0.22
N ASP A 42 -7.98 4.30 0.77
CA ASP A 42 -9.18 4.82 1.45
C ASP A 42 -10.10 3.73 2.01
N ARG A 43 -9.52 2.57 2.37
CA ARG A 43 -10.25 1.40 2.89
C ARG A 43 -9.64 0.90 4.19
N GLU A 44 -10.48 0.39 5.08
CA GLU A 44 -10.00 -0.32 6.26
C GLU A 44 -9.25 -1.60 5.86
N TYR A 45 -8.17 -1.90 6.56
CA TYR A 45 -7.48 -3.18 6.40
C TYR A 45 -8.35 -4.31 6.95
N GLN A 46 -8.69 -5.26 6.09
CA GLN A 46 -9.37 -6.49 6.47
C GLN A 46 -8.49 -7.66 6.05
N GLY A 47 -7.92 -8.34 7.04
CA GLY A 47 -7.13 -9.56 6.88
C GLY A 47 -7.98 -10.78 6.57
#